data_AF-I3SJ74-F1
#
_entry.id   AF-I3SJ74-F1
#
_cell.length_a   1.000
_cell.length_b   1.000
_cell.length_c   1.000
_cell.angle_alpha   90.00
_cell.angle_beta   90.00
_cell.angle_gamma   90.00
#
_symmetry.space_group_name_H-M   'P 1'
#
loop_
_entity.id
_entity.type
_entity.pdbx_description
1 polymer ?
#
loop_
_entity_poly.entity_id
_entity_poly.type
_entity_poly.pdbx_seq_one_letter_code
_entity_poly.pdbx_strand_id
1 'polypeptide(L)'
;MKILEANAGALTNFEVLDFLRGKGASKDPTRVIAKVAQSEYKVYDYLVNTAASNQTRESINEFMASVKKHDLAKAEVLNIINITPAAAVEMFPIIEECEPRFPDEEVTEIVELAKKTLPAPPAKKNVVENPEGNEETATLEHENDTKMSEDQNEGGEQMDTD
;
A
#
# COMPACT_ATOMS: atom_id res chain seq x y z
N MET A 1 -0.16 -24.48 15.41
CA MET A 1 -1.28 -23.63 14.96
C MET A 1 -2.17 -24.48 14.04
N LYS A 2 -3.50 -24.41 14.16
CA LYS A 2 -4.44 -25.12 13.25
C LYS A 2 -5.37 -24.08 12.62
N ILE A 3 -5.65 -24.20 11.33
CA ILE A 3 -6.59 -23.33 10.61
C ILE A 3 -8.00 -23.89 10.87
N LEU A 4 -8.90 -23.05 11.39
CA LEU A 4 -10.30 -23.43 11.65
C LEU A 4 -11.18 -23.18 10.43
N GLU A 5 -11.01 -22.02 9.80
CA GLU A 5 -11.73 -21.62 8.58
C GLU A 5 -10.72 -21.01 7.59
N ALA A 6 -10.69 -21.53 6.37
CA ALA A 6 -9.78 -21.02 5.34
C ALA A 6 -10.22 -19.66 4.77
N ASN A 7 -11.53 -19.39 4.75
CA ASN A 7 -12.11 -18.14 4.27
C ASN A 7 -13.30 -17.75 5.17
N ALA A 8 -13.06 -16.80 6.07
CA ALA A 8 -14.09 -16.25 6.97
C ALA A 8 -14.90 -15.09 6.34
N GLY A 9 -14.53 -14.66 5.13
CA GLY A 9 -15.16 -13.54 4.44
C GLY A 9 -14.17 -12.64 3.73
N ALA A 10 -14.71 -11.80 2.84
CA ALA A 10 -13.93 -10.79 2.13
C ALA A 10 -13.90 -9.48 2.91
N LEU A 11 -12.80 -8.73 2.77
CA LEU A 11 -12.63 -7.40 3.32
C LEU A 11 -12.47 -6.39 2.18
N THR A 12 -13.06 -5.22 2.35
CA THR A 12 -12.83 -4.07 1.46
C THR A 12 -11.43 -3.51 1.66
N ASN A 13 -10.89 -2.88 0.62
CA ASN A 13 -9.63 -2.15 0.70
C ASN A 13 -9.68 -1.05 1.79
N PHE A 14 -10.84 -0.43 1.99
CA PHE A 14 -11.08 0.52 3.07
C PHE A 14 -10.90 -0.11 4.46
N GLU A 15 -11.48 -1.28 4.72
CA GLU A 15 -11.37 -1.95 6.02
C GLU A 15 -9.94 -2.33 6.35
N VAL A 16 -9.20 -2.83 5.36
CA VAL A 16 -7.77 -3.13 5.51
C VAL A 16 -6.99 -1.86 5.79
N LEU A 17 -7.26 -0.78 5.06
CA LEU A 17 -6.59 0.50 5.27
C LEU A 17 -6.89 1.11 6.65
N ASP A 18 -8.15 1.05 7.08
CA ASP A 18 -8.61 1.54 8.39
C ASP A 18 -7.95 0.76 9.53
N PHE A 19 -7.88 -0.58 9.40
CA PHE A 19 -7.17 -1.44 10.34
C PHE A 19 -5.67 -1.07 10.43
N LEU A 20 -4.99 -0.88 9.29
CA LEU A 20 -3.58 -0.51 9.25
C LEU A 20 -3.33 0.87 9.86
N ARG A 21 -4.20 1.85 9.60
CA ARG A 21 -4.17 3.17 10.25
C ARG A 21 -4.32 3.05 11.77
N GLY A 22 -5.27 2.23 12.24
CA GLY A 22 -5.45 1.94 13.67
C GLY A 22 -4.25 1.25 14.33
N LYS A 23 -3.48 0.47 13.56
CA LYS A 23 -2.23 -0.16 14.01
C LYS A 23 -1.04 0.82 14.06
N GLY A 24 -1.18 2.01 13.49
CA GLY A 24 -0.16 3.06 13.48
C GLY A 24 0.56 3.22 12.14
N ALA A 25 0.04 2.65 11.04
CA ALA A 25 0.61 2.90 9.72
C ALA A 25 0.29 4.33 9.26
N SER A 26 1.32 5.08 8.86
CA SER A 26 1.21 6.47 8.46
C SER A 26 2.25 6.83 7.42
N LYS A 27 1.94 7.78 6.52
CA LYS A 27 2.94 8.41 5.62
C LYS A 27 3.94 9.29 6.38
N ASP A 28 3.59 9.74 7.58
CA ASP A 28 4.45 10.55 8.43
C ASP A 28 5.38 9.63 9.23
N PRO A 29 6.70 9.61 8.94
CA PRO A 29 7.65 8.72 9.61
C PRO A 29 7.68 8.92 11.13
N THR A 30 7.31 10.11 11.61
CA THR A 30 7.29 10.42 13.05
C THR A 30 6.08 9.81 13.77
N ARG A 31 5.05 9.41 13.01
CA ARG A 31 3.82 8.77 13.50
C ARG A 31 3.81 7.25 13.33
N VAL A 32 4.77 6.69 12.60
CA VAL A 32 4.89 5.24 12.45
C VAL A 32 5.31 4.63 13.78
N ILE A 33 4.37 3.98 14.44
CA ILE A 33 4.64 3.24 15.67
C ILE A 33 5.32 1.91 15.27
N ALA A 34 6.35 1.48 15.99
CA ALA A 34 7.15 0.27 15.76
C ALA A 34 6.38 -1.07 15.72
N LYS A 35 5.04 -1.04 15.73
CA LYS A 35 4.15 -2.21 15.68
C LYS A 35 3.80 -2.65 14.26
N VAL A 36 4.03 -1.83 13.23
CA VAL A 36 3.68 -2.15 11.83
C VAL A 36 4.81 -2.92 11.18
N ALA A 37 4.52 -4.12 10.68
CA ALA A 37 5.49 -4.92 9.95
C ALA A 37 5.77 -4.31 8.56
N GLN A 38 6.95 -4.56 8.00
CA GLN A 38 7.31 -4.02 6.67
C GLN A 38 6.33 -4.46 5.57
N SER A 39 5.83 -5.70 5.63
CA SER A 39 4.80 -6.20 4.70
C SER A 39 3.48 -5.44 4.82
N GLU A 40 3.06 -5.11 6.04
CA GLU A 40 1.86 -4.32 6.31
C GLU A 40 2.01 -2.87 5.82
N TYR A 41 3.20 -2.30 5.96
CA TYR A 41 3.48 -0.96 5.46
C TYR A 41 3.42 -0.91 3.92
N LYS A 42 3.93 -1.92 3.21
CA LYS A 42 3.81 -2.02 1.75
C LYS A 42 2.35 -2.03 1.29
N VAL A 43 1.49 -2.78 2.00
CA VAL A 43 0.04 -2.79 1.73
C VAL A 43 -0.58 -1.43 2.00
N TYR A 44 -0.23 -0.79 3.13
CA TYR A 44 -0.70 0.56 3.46
C TYR A 44 -0.31 1.58 2.37
N ASP A 45 0.96 1.56 1.93
CA ASP A 45 1.50 2.49 0.94
C ASP A 45 0.83 2.34 -0.44
N TYR A 46 0.46 1.11 -0.82
CA TYR A 46 -0.39 0.89 -1.98
C TYR A 46 -1.80 1.48 -1.76
N LEU A 47 -2.50 1.06 -0.70
CA LEU A 47 -3.92 1.36 -0.48
C LEU A 47 -4.21 2.85 -0.31
N VAL A 48 -3.29 3.61 0.30
CA VAL A 48 -3.45 5.06 0.51
C VAL A 48 -3.43 5.86 -0.80
N ASN A 49 -3.01 5.25 -1.91
CA ASN A 49 -3.05 5.86 -3.24
C ASN A 49 -4.22 5.34 -4.10
N THR A 50 -5.12 4.52 -3.51
CA THR A 50 -6.33 4.00 -4.17
C THR A 50 -7.59 4.73 -3.70
N ALA A 51 -8.75 4.41 -4.29
CA ALA A 51 -10.04 4.97 -3.88
C ALA A 51 -10.35 4.78 -2.39
N ALA A 52 -9.85 3.70 -1.79
CA ALA A 52 -10.02 3.40 -0.37
C ALA A 52 -9.52 4.50 0.57
N SER A 53 -8.56 5.35 0.13
CA SER A 53 -7.99 6.40 0.98
C SER A 53 -9.02 7.44 1.42
N ASN A 54 -10.00 7.72 0.56
CA ASN A 54 -10.98 8.79 0.70
C ASN A 54 -12.33 8.26 1.19
N GLN A 55 -12.57 6.95 1.08
CA GLN A 55 -13.80 6.28 1.52
C GLN A 55 -14.01 6.39 3.03
N THR A 56 -15.27 6.37 3.44
CA THR A 56 -15.69 6.24 4.84
C THR A 56 -16.61 5.04 5.02
N ARG A 57 -16.80 4.63 6.27
CA ARG A 57 -17.74 3.55 6.61
C ARG A 57 -19.16 3.91 6.18
N GLU A 58 -19.52 5.18 6.34
CA GLU A 58 -20.83 5.74 6.00
C GLU A 58 -21.05 5.69 4.49
N SER A 59 -20.09 6.16 3.69
CA SER A 59 -20.21 6.15 2.21
C SER A 59 -20.38 4.73 1.66
N ILE A 60 -19.63 3.77 2.22
CA ILE A 60 -19.71 2.36 1.80
C ILE A 60 -21.07 1.76 2.18
N ASN A 61 -21.56 2.04 3.39
CA ASN A 61 -22.87 1.55 3.83
C ASN A 61 -24.02 2.15 3.01
N GLU A 62 -23.93 3.43 2.64
CA GLU A 62 -24.89 4.09 1.76
C GLU A 62 -24.90 3.45 0.37
N PHE A 63 -23.71 3.21 -0.22
CA PHE A 63 -23.60 2.49 -1.48
C PHE A 63 -24.19 1.08 -1.39
N MET A 64 -23.82 0.30 -0.37
CA MET A 64 -24.33 -1.05 -0.16
C MET A 64 -25.85 -1.10 0.05
N ALA A 65 -26.44 -0.08 0.69
CA ALA A 65 -27.88 -0.01 0.83
C ALA A 65 -28.57 0.28 -0.51
N SER A 66 -28.00 1.19 -1.29
CA SER A 66 -28.58 1.66 -2.55
C SER A 66 -28.43 0.66 -3.69
N VAL A 67 -27.32 -0.10 -3.72
CA VAL A 67 -27.00 -1.02 -4.83
C VAL A 67 -27.79 -2.33 -4.76
N LYS A 68 -28.41 -2.65 -3.62
CA LYS A 68 -29.24 -3.86 -3.42
C LYS A 68 -30.43 -3.99 -4.37
N LYS A 69 -30.83 -2.91 -5.04
CA LYS A 69 -31.88 -2.94 -6.06
C LYS A 69 -31.42 -3.62 -7.36
N HIS A 70 -30.11 -3.75 -7.56
CA HIS A 70 -29.49 -4.41 -8.70
C HIS A 70 -29.01 -5.81 -8.32
N ASP A 71 -29.10 -6.77 -9.24
CA ASP A 71 -28.71 -8.16 -9.02
C ASP A 71 -27.20 -8.38 -9.19
N LEU A 72 -26.42 -7.71 -8.34
CA LEU A 72 -24.97 -7.84 -8.29
C LEU A 72 -24.55 -8.91 -7.28
N ALA A 73 -23.62 -9.78 -7.69
CA ALA A 73 -22.97 -10.71 -6.81
C ALA A 73 -22.11 -9.97 -5.76
N LYS A 74 -21.90 -10.59 -4.60
CA LYS A 74 -21.13 -9.99 -3.51
C LYS A 74 -19.71 -9.57 -3.93
N ALA A 75 -19.08 -10.35 -4.80
CA ALA A 75 -17.75 -10.06 -5.33
C ALA A 75 -17.76 -8.85 -6.29
N GLU A 76 -18.83 -8.68 -7.08
CA GLU A 76 -19.00 -7.53 -7.97
C GLU A 76 -19.18 -6.25 -7.15
N VAL A 77 -20.03 -6.28 -6.12
CA VAL A 77 -20.21 -5.16 -5.18
C VAL A 77 -18.89 -4.81 -4.49
N LEU A 78 -18.14 -5.81 -4.03
CA LEU A 78 -16.82 -5.61 -3.41
C LEU A 78 -15.84 -4.93 -4.38
N ASN A 79 -15.81 -5.36 -5.64
CA ASN A 79 -14.93 -4.80 -6.66
C ASN A 79 -15.34 -3.37 -7.04
N ILE A 80 -16.63 -3.07 -7.14
CA ILE A 80 -17.13 -1.70 -7.36
C ILE A 80 -16.68 -0.79 -6.22
N ILE A 81 -16.78 -1.24 -4.96
CA ILE A 81 -16.29 -0.47 -3.80
C ILE A 81 -14.77 -0.27 -3.90
N ASN A 82 -14.00 -1.30 -4.23
CA ASN A 82 -12.54 -1.20 -4.23
C ASN A 82 -11.98 -0.35 -5.38
N ILE A 83 -12.64 -0.37 -6.55
CA ILE A 83 -12.19 0.31 -7.78
C ILE A 83 -12.81 1.71 -7.90
N THR A 84 -14.05 1.88 -7.48
CA THR A 84 -14.87 3.10 -7.69
C THR A 84 -14.94 3.50 -9.17
N PRO A 85 -15.64 2.72 -10.01
CA PRO A 85 -15.69 2.93 -11.45
C PRO A 85 -16.28 4.30 -11.81
N ALA A 86 -15.61 5.02 -12.71
CA ALA A 86 -15.98 6.37 -13.13
C ALA A 86 -16.75 6.40 -14.46
N ALA A 87 -16.76 5.28 -15.19
CA ALA A 87 -17.40 5.16 -16.49
C ALA A 87 -18.02 3.77 -16.69
N ALA A 88 -19.06 3.66 -17.52
CA ALA A 88 -19.73 2.40 -17.83
C ALA A 88 -18.76 1.34 -18.39
N VAL A 89 -17.78 1.77 -19.20
CA VAL A 89 -16.75 0.87 -19.75
C VAL A 89 -15.90 0.18 -18.67
N GLU A 90 -15.81 0.74 -17.48
CA GLU A 90 -15.07 0.16 -16.35
C GLU A 90 -15.88 -0.92 -15.62
N MET A 91 -17.18 -1.05 -15.90
CA MET A 91 -18.05 -2.07 -15.28
C MET A 91 -17.92 -3.44 -15.94
N PHE A 92 -17.64 -3.49 -17.25
CA PHE A 92 -17.48 -4.75 -18.00
C PHE A 92 -16.44 -5.72 -17.45
N PRO A 93 -15.24 -5.28 -16.99
CA PRO A 93 -14.29 -6.19 -16.35
C PRO A 93 -14.68 -6.56 -14.91
N ILE A 94 -15.65 -5.89 -14.30
CA ILE A 94 -16.10 -6.14 -12.92
C ILE A 94 -17.27 -7.13 -12.89
N ILE A 95 -18.23 -6.96 -13.81
CA ILE A 95 -19.46 -7.76 -13.89
C ILE A 95 -19.29 -8.85 -14.95
N GLU A 96 -19.43 -10.10 -14.55
CA GLU A 96 -19.38 -11.23 -15.48
C GLU A 96 -20.62 -11.22 -16.38
N GLU A 97 -20.41 -11.38 -17.69
CA GLU A 97 -21.48 -11.35 -18.71
C GLU A 97 -22.39 -10.11 -18.53
N CYS A 98 -21.77 -8.92 -18.46
CA CYS A 98 -22.46 -7.66 -18.15
C CYS A 98 -23.61 -7.34 -19.13
N GLU A 99 -23.35 -7.36 -20.44
CA GLU A 99 -24.34 -7.00 -21.48
C GLU A 99 -25.64 -7.82 -21.43
N PRO A 100 -25.61 -9.16 -21.33
CA PRO A 100 -26.84 -9.94 -21.24
C PRO A 100 -27.56 -9.84 -19.89
N ARG A 101 -26.86 -9.43 -18.82
CA ARG A 101 -27.45 -9.29 -17.47
C ARG A 101 -28.05 -7.92 -17.22
N PHE A 102 -27.43 -6.87 -17.74
CA PHE A 102 -27.79 -5.50 -17.44
C PHE A 102 -27.90 -4.66 -18.72
N PRO A 103 -29.02 -3.97 -18.96
CA PRO A 103 -29.12 -2.99 -20.03
C PRO A 103 -28.18 -1.80 -19.74
N ASP A 104 -27.74 -1.10 -20.79
CA ASP A 104 -26.79 0.01 -20.71
C ASP A 104 -27.25 1.12 -19.74
N GLU A 105 -28.57 1.37 -19.65
CA GLU A 105 -29.14 2.33 -18.71
C GLU A 105 -28.93 1.93 -17.25
N GLU A 106 -29.02 0.63 -16.94
CA GLU A 106 -28.83 0.11 -15.59
C GLU A 106 -27.35 0.11 -15.19
N VAL A 107 -26.45 -0.23 -16.13
CA VAL A 107 -25.00 -0.10 -15.91
C VAL A 107 -24.63 1.36 -15.62
N THR A 108 -25.22 2.29 -16.37
CA THR A 108 -25.02 3.72 -16.15
C THR A 108 -25.57 4.14 -14.79
N GLU A 109 -26.74 3.65 -14.38
CA GLU A 109 -27.32 3.92 -13.06
C GLU A 109 -26.41 3.44 -11.92
N ILE A 110 -25.83 2.25 -12.03
CA ILE A 110 -24.89 1.70 -11.03
C ILE A 110 -23.64 2.59 -10.92
N VAL A 111 -23.09 3.05 -12.05
CA VAL A 111 -21.94 3.95 -12.06
C VAL A 111 -22.27 5.30 -11.43
N GLU A 112 -23.42 5.88 -11.75
CA GLU A 112 -23.84 7.15 -11.15
C GLU A 112 -24.13 7.00 -9.65
N LEU A 113 -24.65 5.85 -9.21
CA LEU A 113 -24.80 5.55 -7.79
C LEU A 113 -23.44 5.46 -7.08
N ALA A 114 -22.46 4.79 -7.70
CA ALA A 114 -21.10 4.72 -7.18
C ALA A 114 -20.49 6.12 -7.05
N LYS A 115 -20.58 6.97 -8.08
CA LYS A 115 -20.08 8.36 -8.03
C LYS A 115 -20.77 9.23 -6.98
N LYS A 116 -22.07 9.03 -6.78
CA LYS A 116 -22.87 9.81 -5.83
C LYS A 116 -22.51 9.48 -4.38
N THR A 117 -22.25 8.21 -4.10
CA THR A 117 -22.08 7.70 -2.73
C THR A 117 -20.62 7.52 -2.34
N LEU A 118 -19.79 7.00 -3.24
CA LEU A 118 -18.38 6.77 -3.02
C LEU A 118 -17.56 8.01 -3.41
N PRO A 119 -16.62 8.46 -2.57
CA PRO A 119 -15.78 9.60 -2.89
C PRO A 119 -14.82 9.29 -4.03
N ALA A 120 -14.49 10.33 -4.80
CA ALA A 120 -13.53 10.21 -5.89
C ALA A 120 -12.16 9.74 -5.38
N PRO A 121 -11.45 8.90 -6.14
CA PRO A 121 -10.11 8.46 -5.78
C PRO A 121 -9.13 9.65 -5.70
N PRO A 122 -8.05 9.53 -4.91
CA PRO A 122 -7.03 10.55 -4.86
C PRO A 122 -6.42 10.73 -6.26
N ALA A 123 -6.08 11.98 -6.63
CA ALA A 123 -5.41 12.25 -7.88
C ALA A 123 -4.12 11.41 -7.96
N LYS A 124 -3.98 10.61 -9.04
CA LYS A 124 -2.80 9.78 -9.27
C LYS A 124 -1.58 10.70 -9.31
N LYS A 125 -0.77 10.70 -8.24
CA LYS A 125 0.62 11.15 -8.35
C LYS A 125 1.30 10.09 -9.19
N ASN A 126 1.92 10.48 -10.32
CA ASN A 126 2.75 9.57 -11.11
C ASN A 126 3.75 8.93 -10.16
N VAL A 127 3.53 7.66 -9.82
CA VAL A 127 4.51 6.86 -9.10
C VAL A 127 5.60 6.63 -10.13
N VAL A 128 6.74 7.27 -9.94
CA VAL A 128 7.97 6.83 -10.60
C VAL A 128 8.17 5.41 -10.07
N GLU A 129 7.91 4.42 -10.90
CA GLU A 129 8.36 3.06 -10.66
C GLU A 129 9.87 3.16 -10.42
N ASN A 130 10.35 2.85 -9.21
CA ASN A 130 11.76 2.55 -9.01
C ASN A 130 11.96 1.13 -9.55
N PRO A 131 12.63 0.93 -10.70
CA PRO A 131 13.12 -0.38 -11.04
C PRO A 131 14.44 -0.50 -10.30
N GLU A 132 14.45 -1.18 -9.15
CA GLU A 132 15.64 -1.90 -8.64
C GLU A 132 15.31 -2.50 -7.29
N GLY A 133 15.00 -3.80 -7.31
CA GLY A 133 15.48 -4.66 -6.25
C GLY A 133 16.99 -4.78 -6.44
N ASN A 134 17.75 -4.18 -5.53
CA ASN A 134 19.13 -4.58 -5.30
C ASN A 134 19.26 -5.00 -3.84
N GLU A 135 19.64 -6.26 -3.65
CA GLU A 135 20.11 -6.79 -2.38
C GLU A 135 21.45 -6.12 -2.08
N GLU A 136 21.47 -5.16 -1.15
CA GLU A 136 22.72 -4.76 -0.51
C GLU A 136 22.71 -5.20 0.95
N THR A 137 23.39 -6.33 1.14
CA THR A 137 23.95 -6.79 2.40
C THR A 137 24.67 -5.66 3.13
N ALA A 138 24.25 -5.41 4.37
CA ALA A 138 24.95 -4.54 5.28
C ALA A 138 26.34 -5.13 5.62
N THR A 139 27.41 -4.53 5.10
CA THR A 139 28.75 -4.66 5.68
C THR A 139 29.02 -3.44 6.55
N LEU A 140 29.03 -3.69 7.86
CA LEU A 140 29.52 -2.78 8.88
C LEU A 140 31.06 -2.76 8.80
N GLU A 141 31.67 -1.66 8.38
CA GLU A 141 33.10 -1.43 8.57
C GLU A 141 33.31 -0.59 9.84
N HIS A 142 33.67 -1.29 10.92
CA HIS A 142 34.41 -0.73 12.03
C HIS A 142 35.90 -0.85 11.70
N GLU A 143 36.62 0.27 11.60
CA GLU A 143 38.08 0.27 11.75
C GLU A 143 38.50 1.31 12.80
N ASN A 144 38.67 0.81 14.03
CA ASN A 144 39.76 1.21 14.90
C ASN A 144 40.70 0.00 14.92
N ASP A 145 41.95 0.14 14.46
CA ASP A 145 43.10 -0.14 15.33
C ASP A 145 44.46 0.17 14.69
N THR A 146 45.27 0.75 15.57
CA THR A 146 46.72 0.92 15.60
C THR A 146 47.54 -0.34 15.23
N LYS A 147 48.65 -0.16 14.50
CA LYS A 147 50.03 -0.70 14.73
C LYS A 147 50.93 -0.32 13.55
N MET A 148 52.05 0.39 13.73
CA MET A 148 53.35 -0.04 14.28
C MET A 148 54.05 -1.15 13.47
N SER A 149 55.08 -0.76 12.70
CA SER A 149 56.34 -1.49 12.39
C SER A 149 57.10 -0.67 11.33
N GLU A 150 58.42 -0.54 11.21
CA GLU A 150 59.67 -0.95 11.88
C GLU A 150 60.72 -0.16 11.04
N ASP A 151 61.55 0.70 11.63
CA ASP A 151 62.90 0.48 12.15
C ASP A 151 64.03 0.40 11.10
N GLN A 152 65.16 1.00 11.50
CA GLN A 152 66.54 0.95 10.98
C GLN A 152 66.97 1.93 9.86
N ASN A 153 67.75 2.96 10.23
CA ASN A 153 69.20 2.93 9.96
C ASN A 153 70.01 3.92 10.85
N GLU A 154 70.97 3.37 11.59
CA GLU A 154 72.32 3.84 12.03
C GLU A 154 72.57 5.36 12.21
N GLY A 155 73.10 5.89 13.32
CA GLY A 155 74.10 5.38 14.25
C GLY A 155 75.46 6.05 14.02
N GLY A 156 75.74 7.19 14.68
CA GLY A 156 77.04 7.88 14.64
C GLY A 156 77.16 8.97 15.70
N GLU A 157 77.88 8.65 16.79
CA GLU A 157 78.35 9.57 17.84
C GLU A 157 79.34 10.61 17.29
N GLN A 158 79.40 11.83 17.84
CA GLN A 158 80.51 12.31 18.69
C GLN A 158 80.37 13.81 19.06
N MET A 159 80.40 14.06 20.38
CA MET A 159 81.01 15.12 21.22
C MET A 159 81.36 16.54 20.72
N ASP A 160 81.18 17.47 21.67
CA ASP A 160 81.54 18.90 21.75
C ASP A 160 83.03 19.29 21.51
N THR A 161 83.24 20.63 21.44
CA THR A 161 84.46 21.49 21.43
C THR A 161 85.05 21.78 20.04
N ASP A 162 85.36 23.03 19.64
CA ASP A 162 85.76 24.29 20.35
C ASP A 162 84.93 25.54 19.97
#